data_AF-A0A4P5U826-F1
#
_entry.id   AF-A0A4P5U826-F1
#
_cell.length_a   1.000
_cell.length_b   1.000
_cell.length_c   1.000
_cell.angle_alpha   90.00
_cell.angle_beta   90.00
_cell.angle_gamma   90.00
#
_symmetry.space_group_name_H-M   'P 1'
#
loop_
_entity.id
_entity.type
_entity.pdbx_description
1 polymer ?
#
loop_
_entity_poly.entity_id
_entity_poly.type
_entity_poly.pdbx_seq_one_letter_code
_entity_poly.pdbx_strand_id
1 'polypeptide(L)'
;MADKYRNLAKGAPALIMNSGSMSTLAFYKSKGPAEQQLLNDLMNGLTQRLTPQPAPRDFMALMDMLKKGDSRDYLRYTDEALELLKWIRQFVDAVKTTSFLTVFHNTS
;
A
#
# COMPACT_ATOMS: atom_id res chain seq x y z
N MET A 1 7.24 14.79 -4.58
CA MET A 1 6.20 13.75 -4.36
C MET A 1 6.76 12.35 -4.13
N ALA A 2 7.77 11.89 -4.89
CA ALA A 2 8.38 10.58 -4.72
C ALA A 2 8.94 10.32 -3.30
N ASP A 3 9.62 11.29 -2.68
CA ASP A 3 10.14 11.14 -1.31
C ASP A 3 9.06 10.98 -0.25
N LYS A 4 7.96 11.72 -0.42
CA LYS A 4 6.81 11.64 0.49
C LYS A 4 6.14 10.27 0.38
N TYR A 5 5.90 9.79 -0.84
CA TYR A 5 5.38 8.44 -1.08
C TYR A 5 6.28 7.37 -0.48
N ARG A 6 7.61 7.47 -0.66
CA ARG A 6 8.58 6.53 -0.08
C ARG A 6 8.51 6.50 1.45
N ASN A 7 8.46 7.67 2.09
CA ASN A 7 8.37 7.74 3.54
C ASN A 7 7.05 7.14 4.06
N LEU A 8 5.95 7.37 3.34
CA LEU A 8 4.65 6.76 3.64
C LEU A 8 4.72 5.23 3.51
N ALA A 9 5.24 4.71 2.39
CA ALA A 9 5.37 3.27 2.17
C ALA A 9 6.22 2.58 3.25
N LYS A 10 7.24 3.26 3.79
CA LYS A 10 8.07 2.75 4.88
C LYS A 10 7.35 2.73 6.23
N GLY A 11 6.50 3.72 6.51
CA GLY A 11 5.76 3.84 7.76
C GLY A 11 4.43 3.07 7.79
N ALA A 12 3.86 2.78 6.62
CA ALA A 12 2.54 2.16 6.49
C ALA A 12 2.39 0.80 7.21
N PRO A 13 3.36 -0.13 7.19
CA PRO A 13 3.21 -1.40 7.89
C PRO A 13 2.99 -1.22 9.40
N ALA A 14 3.79 -0.35 10.03
CA ALA A 14 3.66 -0.06 11.45
C ALA A 14 2.31 0.60 11.77
N LEU A 15 1.81 1.46 10.88
CA LEU A 15 0.51 2.10 11.05
C LEU A 15 -0.64 1.07 10.99
N ILE A 16 -0.61 0.14 10.04
CA ILE A 16 -1.59 -0.96 9.95
C ILE A 16 -1.52 -1.85 11.21
N MET A 17 -0.33 -2.20 11.68
CA MET A 17 -0.17 -3.04 12.87
C MET A 17 -0.73 -2.38 14.14
N ASN A 18 -0.57 -1.06 14.28
CA ASN A 18 -0.97 -0.33 15.49
C ASN A 18 -2.43 0.13 15.47
N SER A 19 -2.96 0.47 14.29
CA SER A 19 -4.29 1.09 14.17
C SER A 19 -5.30 0.20 13.43
N GLY A 20 -4.85 -0.85 12.75
CA GLY A 20 -5.66 -1.68 11.86
C GLY A 20 -5.71 -1.17 10.43
N SER A 21 -6.06 -2.06 9.49
CA SER A 21 -6.11 -1.77 8.06
C SER A 21 -7.19 -0.74 7.72
N MET A 22 -8.40 -0.91 8.26
CA MET A 22 -9.53 -0.01 7.96
C MET A 22 -9.29 1.45 8.39
N SER A 23 -8.75 1.67 9.59
CA SER A 23 -8.44 3.02 10.09
C SER A 23 -7.30 3.66 9.30
N THR A 24 -6.30 2.87 8.88
CA THR A 24 -5.18 3.32 8.07
C THR A 24 -5.63 3.75 6.67
N LEU A 25 -6.51 2.97 6.04
CA LEU A 25 -7.08 3.31 4.73
C LEU A 25 -7.90 4.62 4.82
N ALA A 26 -8.71 4.77 5.86
CA ALA A 26 -9.46 6.01 6.12
C ALA A 26 -8.54 7.21 6.37
N PHE A 27 -7.46 7.01 7.13
CA PHE A 27 -6.45 8.03 7.36
C PHE A 27 -5.86 8.52 6.04
N TYR A 28 -5.39 7.63 5.16
CA TYR A 28 -4.84 8.04 3.86
C TYR A 28 -5.85 8.74 2.96
N LYS A 29 -7.12 8.32 2.99
CA LYS A 29 -8.18 8.96 2.20
C LYS A 29 -8.37 10.44 2.55
N SER A 30 -8.20 10.80 3.82
CA SER A 30 -8.35 12.17 4.32
C SER A 30 -7.12 13.07 4.13
N LYS A 31 -6.03 12.54 3.56
CA LYS A 31 -4.73 13.21 3.46
C LYS A 31 -4.43 13.67 2.04
N GLY A 32 -3.20 14.14 1.84
CA GLY A 32 -2.75 14.73 0.59
C GLY A 32 -2.52 13.73 -0.55
N PRO A 33 -2.02 14.23 -1.70
CA PRO A 33 -1.92 13.43 -2.92
C PRO A 33 -1.07 12.17 -2.79
N ALA A 34 0.04 12.21 -2.04
CA ALA A 34 0.93 11.05 -1.89
C ALA A 34 0.28 9.93 -1.06
N GLU A 35 -0.49 10.28 -0.03
CA GLU A 35 -1.26 9.36 0.79
C GLU A 35 -2.38 8.70 -0.02
N GLN A 36 -3.09 9.50 -0.83
CA GLN A 36 -4.13 8.99 -1.71
C GLN A 36 -3.55 8.09 -2.82
N GLN A 37 -2.35 8.38 -3.31
CA GLN A 37 -1.66 7.51 -4.25
C GLN A 37 -1.35 6.15 -3.62
N LEU A 38 -0.74 6.12 -2.43
CA LEU A 38 -0.46 4.87 -1.72
C LEU A 38 -1.74 4.09 -1.39
N LEU A 39 -2.82 4.80 -1.02
CA LEU A 39 -4.14 4.20 -0.82
C LEU A 39 -4.62 3.50 -2.09
N ASN A 40 -4.58 4.18 -3.25
CA ASN A 40 -5.03 3.61 -4.51
C ASN A 40 -4.19 2.39 -4.91
N ASP A 41 -2.87 2.44 -4.74
CA ASP A 41 -1.98 1.32 -5.02
C ASP A 41 -2.32 0.10 -4.14
N LEU A 42 -2.59 0.32 -2.86
CA LEU A 42 -3.03 -0.73 -1.95
C LEU A 42 -4.39 -1.30 -2.33
N MET A 43 -5.39 -0.45 -2.62
CA MET A 43 -6.71 -0.91 -3.03
C MET A 43 -6.66 -1.75 -4.31
N ASN A 44 -5.89 -1.30 -5.30
CA ASN A 44 -5.69 -2.02 -6.55
C ASN A 44 -4.98 -3.34 -6.32
N GLY A 45 -3.88 -3.34 -5.56
CA GLY A 45 -3.14 -4.56 -5.23
C GLY A 45 -3.99 -5.58 -4.46
N LEU A 46 -4.76 -5.14 -3.47
CA LEU A 46 -5.67 -6.00 -2.70
C LEU A 46 -6.76 -6.59 -3.60
N THR A 47 -7.38 -5.77 -4.46
CA THR A 47 -8.42 -6.23 -5.38
C THR A 47 -7.88 -7.23 -6.39
N GLN A 48 -6.65 -7.02 -6.89
CA GLN A 48 -5.99 -7.95 -7.80
C GLN A 48 -5.60 -9.27 -7.13
N ARG A 49 -5.07 -9.23 -5.90
CA ARG A 49 -4.61 -10.44 -5.18
C ARG A 49 -5.75 -11.28 -4.65
N LEU A 50 -6.77 -10.64 -4.09
CA LEU A 50 -7.87 -11.33 -3.40
C LEU A 50 -9.06 -11.61 -4.31
N THR A 51 -9.14 -10.92 -5.46
CA THR A 51 -10.23 -11.07 -6.45
C THR A 51 -11.62 -11.13 -5.82
N PRO A 52 -11.99 -10.17 -4.94
CA PRO A 52 -13.29 -10.19 -4.29
C PRO A 52 -14.43 -10.14 -5.31
N GLN A 53 -15.53 -10.83 -4.98
CA GLN A 53 -16.76 -10.81 -5.77
C GLN A 53 -17.94 -10.34 -4.93
N PRO A 54 -18.57 -9.20 -5.28
CA PRO A 54 -18.19 -8.28 -6.34
C PRO A 54 -16.90 -7.51 -6.04
N ALA A 55 -16.15 -7.12 -7.07
CA ALA A 55 -14.97 -6.29 -6.89
C ALA A 55 -15.37 -4.88 -6.44
N PRO A 56 -14.73 -4.31 -5.40
CA PRO A 56 -15.03 -2.97 -4.93
C PRO A 56 -14.64 -1.94 -6.00
N ARG A 57 -15.59 -1.08 -6.38
CA ARG A 57 -15.39 -0.06 -7.44
C ARG A 57 -14.71 1.20 -6.93
N ASP A 58 -14.81 1.46 -5.62
CA ASP A 58 -14.27 2.64 -4.97
C ASP A 58 -13.92 2.36 -3.51
N PHE A 59 -13.43 3.42 -2.84
CA PHE A 59 -13.02 3.36 -1.44
C PHE A 59 -14.18 2.99 -0.51
N MET A 60 -15.38 3.54 -0.73
CA MET A 60 -16.53 3.24 0.12
C MET A 60 -16.97 1.79 -0.03
N ALA A 61 -17.00 1.26 -1.26
CA ALA A 61 -17.31 -0.13 -1.53
C ALA A 61 -16.31 -1.09 -0.85
N LEU A 62 -15.02 -0.77 -0.87
CA LEU A 62 -14.00 -1.55 -0.16
C LEU A 62 -14.23 -1.51 1.37
N MET A 63 -14.49 -0.32 1.92
CA MET A 63 -14.72 -0.17 3.36
C MET A 63 -16.00 -0.89 3.82
N ASP A 64 -17.07 -0.83 3.03
CA ASP A 64 -18.31 -1.56 3.33
C ASP A 64 -18.11 -3.06 3.24
N MET A 65 -17.33 -3.54 2.27
CA MET A 65 -16.97 -4.95 2.15
C MET A 65 -16.16 -5.41 3.36
N LEU A 66 -15.13 -4.65 3.77
CA LEU A 66 -14.33 -4.97 4.96
C LEU A 66 -15.15 -4.92 6.26
N LYS A 67 -16.15 -4.04 6.36
CA LYS A 67 -17.07 -3.95 7.51
C LYS A 67 -18.03 -5.13 7.60
N LYS A 68 -18.51 -5.62 6.45
CA LYS A 68 -19.49 -6.70 6.36
C LYS A 68 -18.85 -8.09 6.35
N GLY A 69 -17.57 -8.17 5.98
CA GLY A 69 -16.80 -9.41 5.98
C GLY A 69 -16.66 -9.99 7.39
N ASP A 70 -16.44 -11.29 7.44
CA ASP A 70 -16.15 -11.95 8.71
C ASP A 70 -14.72 -11.62 9.20
N SER A 71 -14.40 -12.01 10.43
CA SER A 71 -13.08 -11.75 11.00
C SER A 71 -11.94 -12.42 10.23
N ARG A 72 -12.21 -13.56 9.56
CA ARG A 72 -11.20 -14.30 8.79
C ARG A 72 -10.85 -13.53 7.53
N ASP A 73 -11.84 -13.04 6.81
CA ASP A 73 -11.64 -12.21 5.63
C ASP A 73 -10.93 -10.92 6.02
N TYR A 74 -11.37 -10.25 7.08
CA TYR A 74 -10.71 -9.02 7.56
C TYR A 74 -9.22 -9.22 7.88
N LEU A 75 -8.86 -10.32 8.56
CA LEU A 75 -7.46 -10.66 8.84
C LEU A 75 -6.69 -10.96 7.56
N ARG A 76 -7.28 -11.72 6.63
CA ARG A 76 -6.67 -12.01 5.32
C ARG A 76 -6.39 -10.73 4.53
N TYR A 77 -7.32 -9.78 4.52
CA TYR A 77 -7.10 -8.46 3.90
C TYR A 77 -5.95 -7.68 4.57
N THR A 78 -5.83 -7.79 5.88
CA THR A 78 -4.78 -7.15 6.64
C THR A 78 -3.41 -7.76 6.34
N ASP A 79 -3.31 -9.09 6.28
CA ASP A 79 -2.08 -9.82 5.93
C ASP A 79 -1.62 -9.48 4.50
N GLU A 80 -2.53 -9.50 3.53
CA GLU A 80 -2.21 -9.13 2.15
C GLU A 80 -1.78 -7.66 2.02
N ALA A 81 -2.38 -6.76 2.80
CA ALA A 81 -1.98 -5.36 2.81
C ALA A 81 -0.55 -5.21 3.34
N LEU A 82 -0.19 -5.92 4.41
CA LEU A 82 1.17 -5.92 4.96
C LEU A 82 2.18 -6.49 3.97
N GLU A 83 1.84 -7.57 3.26
CA GLU A 83 2.72 -8.16 2.26
C GLU A 83 2.91 -7.23 1.05
N LEU A 84 1.83 -6.61 0.55
CA LEU A 84 1.92 -5.59 -0.50
C LEU A 84 2.82 -4.43 -0.08
N LEU A 85 2.66 -3.92 1.15
CA LEU A 85 3.51 -2.85 1.67
C LEU A 85 4.98 -3.25 1.80
N LYS A 86 5.26 -4.51 2.14
CA LYS A 86 6.63 -5.04 2.16
C LYS A 86 7.26 -4.93 0.75
N TRP A 87 6.53 -5.35 -0.28
CA TRP A 87 7.02 -5.26 -1.67
C TRP A 87 7.14 -3.81 -2.15
N ILE A 88 6.13 -2.97 -1.91
CA ILE A 88 6.18 -1.54 -2.25
C ILE A 88 7.40 -0.88 -1.61
N ARG A 89 7.65 -1.14 -0.32
CA ARG A 89 8.83 -0.64 0.41
C ARG A 89 10.15 -1.06 -0.28
N GLN A 90 10.27 -2.31 -0.72
CA GLN A 90 11.46 -2.79 -1.41
C GLN A 90 11.64 -2.11 -2.77
N PHE A 91 10.58 -1.92 -3.55
CA PHE A 91 10.64 -1.26 -4.85
C PHE A 91 10.99 0.22 -4.74
N VAL A 92 10.40 0.97 -3.81
CA VAL A 92 10.73 2.40 -3.63
C VAL A 92 12.16 2.63 -3.14
N ASP A 93 12.77 1.62 -2.51
CA ASP A 93 14.19 1.66 -2.15
C ASP A 93 15.07 1.31 -3.37
N ALA A 94 14.70 0.31 -4.16
CA ALA A 94 15.47 -0.13 -5.32
C ALA A 94 15.47 0.89 -6.48
N VAL A 95 14.35 1.55 -6.77
CA VAL A 95 14.22 2.47 -7.91
C VAL A 95 15.14 3.71 -7.79
N LYS A 96 15.53 4.11 -6.57
CA LYS A 96 16.56 5.14 -6.37
C LYS A 96 17.98 4.60 -6.53
N THR A 97 18.21 3.33 -6.22
CA THR A 97 19.53 2.68 -6.31
C THR A 97 19.99 2.51 -7.75
N THR A 98 19.09 2.52 -8.73
CA THR A 98 19.45 2.43 -10.16
C THR A 98 20.27 3.62 -10.66
N SER A 99 20.29 4.77 -9.96
CA SER A 99 21.22 5.87 -10.27
C SER A 99 22.66 5.67 -9.73
N PHE A 100 22.95 4.61 -8.97
CA PHE A 100 24.29 4.34 -8.43
C PHE A 100 25.18 3.50 -9.36
N LEU A 101 24.63 2.89 -10.42
CA LEU A 101 25.39 2.03 -11.33
C LEU A 101 25.93 2.74 -12.58
N THR A 102 25.55 4.00 -12.85
CA THR A 102 26.09 4.78 -13.98
C THR A 102 27.49 5.36 -13.71
N VAL A 103 28.00 5.28 -12.47
CA VAL A 103 29.34 5.80 -12.11
C VAL A 103 30.45 4.74 -12.29
N PHE A 104 30.10 3.45 -12.40
CA PHE A 104 31.09 2.37 -12.58
C PHE A 104 31.40 1.98 -14.03
N HIS A 105 30.83 2.68 -15.02
CA HIS A 105 31.12 2.49 -16.45
C HIS A 105 31.88 3.68 -17.08
N ASN A 106 32.59 4.48 -16.27
CA ASN A 106 33.51 5.49 -16.80
C ASN A 106 34.82 5.59 -16.01
N THR A 107 35.49 4.45 -15.83
CA THR A 107 36.91 4.43 -15.54
C THR A 107 37.56 3.29 -16.31
N SER A 108 38.45 3.70 -17.22
CA SER A 108 39.47 2.93 -17.96
C SER A 108 39.04 2.25 -19.25
#